data_AF-A0AA46PNF8-F1
#
_entry.id   AF-A0AA46PNF8-F1
#
_cell.length_a   1.000
_cell.length_b   1.000
_cell.length_c   1.000
_cell.angle_alpha   90.00
_cell.angle_beta   90.00
_cell.angle_gamma   90.00
#
_symmetry.space_group_name_H-M   'P 1'
#
loop_
_entity.id
_entity.type
_entity.pdbx_description
1 polymer ?
#
loop_
_entity_poly.entity_id
_entity_poly.type
_entity_poly.pdbx_seq_one_letter_code
_entity_poly.pdbx_strand_id
1 'polypeptide(L)'
;MEQVHATPSESPDVRRRRVSGGERKPESRLALVRRARRMNRRLAEAFPHVYCELDFTTPLELAVATILSAQCTDVRVNQVTPALFARYPDARAYAEADRAELEEYIRPTGFYRNKANSLIGLGQALLERFDGEVPRRLEDLVTLPGFGRKTANVVLGNAFDIPGITVDTHFQRLVHRWKWTEETDPVKIEHAVGALVDRKEWTLLSHRVIFHGRRVCHARKPACGICVLAKDCPSYGIGPTDPVTAAALVKGPETEHLLELAGR
;
A
#
# COMPACT_ATOMS: atom_id res chain seq x y z
N MET A 1 1.83 -61.15 -41.94
CA MET A 1 0.82 -61.70 -41.02
C MET A 1 1.54 -62.71 -40.16
N GLU A 2 1.70 -62.60 -38.84
CA GLU A 2 1.10 -61.82 -37.76
C GLU A 2 2.19 -61.66 -36.67
N GLN A 3 2.46 -60.45 -36.23
CA GLN A 3 2.09 -59.90 -34.91
C GLN A 3 2.74 -60.57 -33.68
N VAL A 4 3.96 -60.09 -33.43
CA VAL A 4 4.64 -59.73 -32.18
C VAL A 4 3.98 -60.07 -30.83
N HIS A 5 4.80 -60.73 -30.00
CA HIS A 5 4.70 -60.93 -28.55
C HIS A 5 4.26 -59.71 -27.73
N ALA A 6 3.50 -59.97 -26.66
CA ALA A 6 3.48 -59.13 -25.46
C ALA A 6 3.45 -60.02 -24.20
N THR A 7 4.59 -60.11 -23.52
CA THR A 7 4.71 -60.56 -22.13
C THR A 7 4.19 -59.47 -21.18
N PRO A 8 3.46 -59.80 -20.10
CA PRO A 8 3.01 -58.80 -19.15
C PRO A 8 4.20 -58.32 -18.31
N SER A 9 4.46 -57.01 -18.34
CA SER A 9 5.44 -56.37 -17.45
C SER A 9 4.75 -55.99 -16.14
N GLU A 10 5.15 -56.63 -15.05
CA GLU A 10 4.80 -56.20 -13.69
C GLU A 10 5.49 -54.86 -13.41
N SER A 11 4.69 -53.79 -13.29
CA SER A 11 5.16 -52.49 -12.84
C SER A 11 5.18 -52.45 -11.31
N PRO A 12 6.25 -51.95 -10.66
CA PRO A 12 6.31 -51.88 -9.22
C PRO A 12 5.32 -50.81 -8.70
N ASP A 13 4.47 -51.24 -7.78
CA ASP A 13 3.51 -50.44 -7.03
C ASP A 13 4.21 -49.30 -6.27
N VAL A 14 4.33 -48.14 -6.91
CA VAL A 14 4.74 -46.90 -6.26
C VAL A 14 3.57 -46.46 -5.38
N ARG A 15 3.56 -46.97 -4.14
CA ARG A 15 2.69 -46.51 -3.06
C ARG A 15 2.87 -45.00 -2.89
N ARG A 16 1.99 -44.23 -3.53
CA ARG A 16 1.79 -42.80 -3.25
C ARG A 16 1.42 -42.68 -1.78
N ARG A 17 2.38 -42.27 -0.95
CA ARG A 17 2.15 -41.85 0.43
C ARG A 17 1.13 -40.70 0.38
N ARG A 18 -0.15 -41.01 0.65
CA ARG A 18 -1.16 -39.99 0.96
C ARG A 18 -0.61 -39.21 2.14
N VAL A 19 -0.19 -37.97 1.89
CA VAL A 19 0.03 -37.01 2.97
C VAL A 19 -1.33 -36.83 3.62
N SER A 20 -1.47 -37.38 4.83
CA SER A 20 -2.66 -37.23 5.64
C SER A 20 -2.86 -35.73 5.86
N GLY A 21 -3.98 -35.21 5.36
CA GLY A 21 -4.46 -33.87 5.64
C GLY A 21 -4.88 -33.80 7.11
N GLY A 22 -3.91 -33.68 8.01
CA GLY A 22 -4.17 -33.22 9.35
C GLY A 22 -4.56 -31.76 9.27
N GLU A 23 -5.77 -31.42 9.74
CA GLU A 23 -6.19 -30.03 9.93
C GLU A 23 -5.10 -29.31 10.74
N ARG A 24 -4.38 -28.39 10.07
CA ARG A 24 -3.40 -27.56 10.78
C ARG A 24 -4.17 -26.73 11.78
N LYS A 25 -3.87 -26.91 13.07
CA LYS A 25 -4.41 -26.08 14.15
C LYS A 25 -4.24 -24.59 13.77
N PRO A 26 -5.25 -23.74 14.02
CA PRO A 26 -5.16 -22.32 13.74
C PRO A 26 -3.93 -21.71 14.42
N GLU A 27 -3.26 -20.78 13.73
CA GLU A 27 -2.08 -20.08 14.25
C GLU A 27 -2.47 -19.34 15.54
N SER A 28 -1.69 -19.52 16.61
CA SER A 28 -1.94 -18.77 17.85
C SER A 28 -1.71 -17.28 17.66
N ARG A 29 -2.38 -16.43 18.45
CA ARG A 29 -2.19 -14.97 18.41
C ARG A 29 -0.72 -14.57 18.53
N LEU A 30 0.04 -15.23 19.42
CA LEU A 30 1.47 -14.97 19.61
C LEU A 30 2.29 -15.35 18.38
N ALA A 31 1.99 -16.48 17.74
CA ALA A 31 2.64 -16.88 16.50
C ALA A 31 2.38 -15.87 15.37
N LEU A 32 1.14 -15.38 15.25
CA LEU A 32 0.77 -14.34 14.30
C LEU A 32 1.56 -13.04 14.53
N VAL A 33 1.65 -12.55 15.78
CA VAL A 33 2.49 -11.36 16.12
C VAL A 33 3.93 -11.59 15.67
N ARG A 34 4.52 -12.74 16.04
CA ARG A 34 5.91 -13.06 15.72
C ARG A 34 6.14 -13.11 14.21
N ARG A 35 5.20 -13.67 13.46
CA ARG A 35 5.24 -13.75 12.00
C ARG A 35 5.11 -12.38 11.36
N ALA A 36 4.12 -11.58 11.74
CA ALA A 36 3.95 -10.22 11.23
C ALA A 36 5.19 -9.34 11.48
N ARG A 37 5.78 -9.41 12.67
CA ARG A 37 7.01 -8.66 13.00
C ARG A 37 8.24 -9.16 12.23
N ARG A 38 8.39 -10.47 12.00
CA ARG A 38 9.44 -11.01 11.10
C ARG A 38 9.26 -10.51 9.67
N MET A 39 8.03 -10.52 9.17
CA MET A 39 7.71 -10.03 7.83
C MET A 39 7.98 -8.54 7.70
N ASN A 40 7.63 -7.71 8.69
CA ASN A 40 7.98 -6.27 8.68
C ASN A 40 9.50 -6.06 8.60
N ARG A 41 10.31 -6.85 9.32
CA ARG A 41 11.78 -6.76 9.23
C ARG A 41 12.30 -7.07 7.84
N ARG A 42 11.82 -8.16 7.21
CA ARG A 42 12.19 -8.48 5.83
C ARG A 42 11.72 -7.43 4.82
N LEU A 43 10.57 -6.82 5.06
CA LEU A 43 10.10 -5.69 4.25
C LEU A 43 10.99 -4.46 4.43
N ALA A 44 11.54 -4.22 5.63
CA ALA A 44 12.49 -3.15 5.87
C ALA A 44 13.83 -3.38 5.15
N GLU A 45 14.30 -4.64 5.10
CA GLU A 45 15.48 -5.02 4.30
C GLU A 45 15.22 -4.83 2.79
N ALA A 46 14.03 -5.24 2.32
CA ALA A 46 13.64 -5.12 0.91
C ALA A 46 13.38 -3.68 0.45
N PHE A 47 12.93 -2.82 1.35
CA PHE A 47 12.62 -1.42 1.09
C PHE A 47 13.25 -0.55 2.18
N PRO A 48 14.58 -0.35 2.15
CA PRO A 48 15.29 0.43 3.17
C PRO A 48 14.95 1.92 3.10
N HIS A 49 14.55 2.40 1.91
CA HIS A 49 14.20 3.79 1.64
C HIS A 49 12.75 3.86 1.13
N VAL A 50 11.81 3.91 2.07
CA VAL A 50 10.40 4.15 1.77
C VAL A 50 10.01 5.58 2.09
N TYR A 51 9.15 6.16 1.26
CA TYR A 51 8.75 7.55 1.36
C TYR A 51 7.36 7.75 0.73
N CYS A 52 6.74 8.91 1.00
CA CYS A 52 5.54 9.33 0.28
C CYS A 52 5.92 9.73 -1.15
N GLU A 53 5.35 9.08 -2.16
CA GLU A 53 5.66 9.38 -3.58
C GLU A 53 5.01 10.70 -4.08
N LEU A 54 4.27 11.42 -3.24
CA LEU A 54 3.77 12.76 -3.53
C LEU A 54 4.79 13.81 -3.07
N ASP A 55 5.07 14.78 -3.93
CA ASP A 55 6.04 15.85 -3.63
C ASP A 55 5.37 16.97 -2.82
N PHE A 56 5.98 17.33 -1.69
CA PHE A 56 5.50 18.40 -0.79
C PHE A 56 6.64 18.92 0.10
N THR A 57 6.44 20.12 0.63
CA THR A 57 7.32 20.81 1.58
C THR A 57 6.59 21.27 2.84
N THR A 58 5.25 21.33 2.80
CA THR A 58 4.41 21.70 3.95
C THR A 58 3.26 20.70 4.17
N PRO A 59 2.67 20.64 5.38
CA PRO A 59 1.47 19.84 5.61
C PRO A 59 0.28 20.22 4.73
N LEU A 60 0.13 21.51 4.37
CA LEU A 60 -0.92 21.97 3.47
C LEU A 60 -0.70 21.45 2.05
N GLU A 61 0.52 21.50 1.54
CA GLU A 61 0.86 20.93 0.23
C GLU A 61 0.55 19.43 0.18
N LEU A 62 0.90 18.67 1.23
CA LEU A 62 0.57 17.25 1.29
C LEU A 62 -0.95 17.00 1.36
N ALA A 63 -1.68 17.84 2.10
CA ALA A 63 -3.14 17.76 2.16
C ALA A 63 -3.77 17.93 0.77
N VAL A 64 -3.36 18.98 0.05
CA VAL A 64 -3.81 19.27 -1.33
C VAL A 64 -3.41 18.14 -2.27
N ALA A 65 -2.15 17.71 -2.27
CA ALA A 65 -1.66 16.63 -3.12
C ALA A 65 -2.43 15.33 -2.88
N THR A 66 -2.77 15.02 -1.63
CA THR A 66 -3.52 13.81 -1.29
C THR A 66 -4.97 13.87 -1.78
N ILE A 67 -5.62 15.04 -1.74
CA ILE A 67 -6.94 15.24 -2.37
C ILE A 67 -6.85 15.04 -3.89
N LEU A 68 -5.80 15.58 -4.52
CA LEU A 68 -5.58 15.45 -5.96
C LEU A 68 -5.26 14.01 -6.39
N SER A 69 -4.61 13.22 -5.53
CA SER A 69 -4.23 11.83 -5.84
C SER A 69 -5.42 10.86 -5.84
N ALA A 70 -6.59 11.28 -5.36
CA ALA A 70 -7.81 10.50 -5.50
C ALA A 70 -8.10 10.17 -6.99
N GLN A 71 -7.98 8.89 -7.33
CA GLN A 71 -8.11 8.36 -8.70
C GLN A 71 -7.19 9.05 -9.72
N CYS A 72 -6.01 9.46 -9.27
CA CYS A 72 -4.94 10.02 -10.11
C CYS A 72 -3.62 9.34 -9.77
N THR A 73 -2.65 9.36 -10.68
CA THR A 73 -1.31 8.83 -10.41
C THR A 73 -0.47 9.87 -9.68
N ASP A 74 0.39 9.44 -8.77
CA ASP A 74 1.30 10.32 -8.03
C ASP A 74 2.16 11.16 -8.99
N VAL A 75 2.65 10.56 -10.08
CA VAL A 75 3.38 11.25 -11.16
C VAL A 75 2.58 12.41 -11.77
N ARG A 76 1.29 12.23 -12.05
CA ARG A 76 0.45 13.30 -12.63
C ARG A 76 0.17 14.39 -11.60
N VAL A 77 -0.02 14.04 -10.33
CA VAL A 77 -0.17 15.03 -9.26
C VAL A 77 1.10 15.87 -9.15
N ASN A 78 2.28 15.25 -9.10
CA ASN A 78 3.56 15.94 -8.98
C ASN A 78 3.90 16.83 -10.20
N GLN A 79 3.33 16.56 -11.37
CA GLN A 79 3.43 17.46 -12.54
C GLN A 79 2.57 18.74 -12.39
N VAL A 80 1.45 18.65 -11.66
CA VAL A 80 0.48 19.74 -11.52
C VAL A 80 0.79 20.62 -10.30
N THR A 81 1.22 20.00 -9.20
CA THR A 81 1.37 20.68 -7.91
C THR A 81 2.37 21.83 -7.87
N PRO A 82 3.50 21.86 -8.60
CA PRO A 82 4.45 22.98 -8.49
C PRO A 82 3.83 24.33 -8.86
N ALA A 83 3.11 24.40 -9.99
CA ALA A 83 2.43 25.63 -10.41
C ALA A 83 1.22 25.95 -9.52
N LEU A 84 0.50 24.92 -9.06
CA LEU A 84 -0.63 25.08 -8.16
C LEU A 84 -0.18 25.66 -6.80
N PHE A 85 0.88 25.13 -6.19
CA PHE A 85 1.39 25.57 -4.89
C PHE A 85 1.96 26.98 -4.95
N ALA A 86 2.62 27.34 -6.05
CA ALA A 86 3.06 28.72 -6.27
C ALA A 86 1.88 29.69 -6.36
N ARG A 87 0.76 29.27 -6.98
CA ARG A 87 -0.44 30.11 -7.13
C ARG A 87 -1.28 30.20 -5.84
N TYR A 88 -1.32 29.11 -5.07
CA TYR A 88 -2.11 28.94 -3.86
C TYR A 88 -1.22 28.48 -2.70
N PRO A 89 -0.40 29.38 -2.12
CA PRO A 89 0.63 29.00 -1.15
C PRO A 89 0.10 28.73 0.27
N ASP A 90 -1.11 29.19 0.60
CA ASP A 90 -1.68 29.11 1.94
C ASP A 90 -3.19 28.81 1.93
N ALA A 91 -3.76 28.56 3.12
CA ALA A 91 -5.17 28.23 3.29
C ALA A 91 -6.11 29.35 2.78
N ARG A 92 -5.70 30.62 2.92
CA ARG A 92 -6.49 31.76 2.45
C ARG A 92 -6.56 31.79 0.93
N ALA A 93 -5.44 31.58 0.26
CA ALA A 93 -5.38 31.53 -1.19
C ALA A 93 -6.32 30.46 -1.76
N TYR A 94 -6.41 29.28 -1.11
CA TYR A 94 -7.40 28.26 -1.48
C TYR A 94 -8.85 28.67 -1.15
N ALA A 95 -9.08 29.26 0.03
CA ALA A 95 -10.43 29.65 0.46
C ALA A 95 -11.07 30.71 -0.46
N GLU A 96 -10.24 31.63 -0.97
CA GLU A 96 -10.61 32.75 -1.83
C GLU A 96 -10.36 32.47 -3.32
N ALA A 97 -10.03 31.23 -3.68
CA ALA A 97 -9.66 30.88 -5.06
C ALA A 97 -10.79 31.14 -6.05
N ASP A 98 -10.45 31.75 -7.20
CA ASP A 98 -11.35 31.74 -8.34
C ASP A 98 -11.56 30.29 -8.80
N ARG A 99 -12.84 29.91 -8.88
CA ARG A 99 -13.21 28.52 -9.12
C ARG A 99 -12.83 28.05 -10.52
N ALA A 100 -12.99 28.91 -11.52
CA ALA A 100 -12.67 28.55 -12.90
C ALA A 100 -11.16 28.41 -13.10
N GLU A 101 -10.38 29.33 -12.53
CA GLU A 101 -8.91 29.27 -12.53
C GLU A 101 -8.42 27.97 -11.85
N LEU A 102 -8.87 27.69 -10.63
CA LEU A 102 -8.46 26.50 -9.89
C LEU A 102 -8.82 25.20 -10.64
N GLU A 103 -10.01 25.16 -11.23
CA GLU A 103 -10.44 24.04 -12.05
C GLU A 103 -9.52 23.80 -13.26
N GLU A 104 -9.01 24.84 -13.91
CA GLU A 104 -8.03 24.69 -15.00
C GLU A 104 -6.70 24.13 -14.52
N TYR A 105 -6.15 24.61 -13.40
CA TYR A 105 -4.90 24.07 -12.83
C TYR A 105 -5.00 22.57 -12.58
N ILE A 106 -6.11 22.11 -12.01
CA ILE A 106 -6.25 20.72 -11.54
C ILE A 106 -7.02 19.82 -12.52
N ARG A 107 -7.49 20.35 -13.66
CA ARG A 107 -8.13 19.61 -14.75
C ARG A 107 -7.38 18.33 -15.14
N PRO A 108 -6.03 18.31 -15.23
CA PRO A 108 -5.27 17.12 -15.61
C PRO A 108 -5.34 15.97 -14.59
N THR A 109 -5.86 16.21 -13.39
CA THR A 109 -5.97 15.20 -12.31
C THR A 109 -7.28 14.42 -12.32
N GLY A 110 -8.24 14.77 -13.20
CA GLY A 110 -9.56 14.14 -13.28
C GLY A 110 -10.46 14.45 -12.08
N PHE A 111 -11.78 14.29 -12.23
CA PHE A 111 -12.79 14.67 -11.21
C PHE A 111 -12.60 16.10 -10.65
N TYR A 112 -12.05 16.99 -11.47
CA TYR A 112 -11.48 18.27 -11.05
C TYR A 112 -12.52 19.19 -10.40
N ARG A 113 -13.79 19.13 -10.80
CA ARG A 113 -14.87 19.91 -10.15
C ARG A 113 -15.05 19.57 -8.67
N ASN A 114 -15.10 18.28 -8.35
CA ASN A 114 -15.24 17.80 -6.96
C ASN A 114 -13.95 18.06 -6.17
N LYS A 115 -12.79 17.93 -6.81
CA LYS A 115 -11.51 18.28 -6.20
C LYS A 115 -11.42 19.77 -5.89
N ALA A 116 -11.79 20.65 -6.82
CA ALA A 116 -11.81 22.10 -6.60
C ALA A 116 -12.77 22.48 -5.46
N ASN A 117 -13.96 21.86 -5.39
CA ASN A 117 -14.85 22.04 -4.23
C ASN A 117 -14.18 21.63 -2.91
N SER A 118 -13.46 20.51 -2.91
CA SER A 118 -12.75 20.02 -1.72
C SER A 118 -11.59 20.93 -1.32
N LEU A 119 -10.84 21.48 -2.29
CA LEU A 119 -9.70 22.36 -2.03
C LEU A 119 -10.14 23.73 -1.50
N ILE A 120 -11.17 24.33 -2.10
CA ILE A 120 -11.76 25.59 -1.62
C ILE A 120 -12.32 25.37 -0.21
N GLY A 121 -13.11 24.31 -0.02
CA GLY A 121 -13.69 23.97 1.28
C GLY A 121 -12.63 23.62 2.33
N LEU A 122 -11.50 23.02 1.94
CA LEU A 122 -10.35 22.80 2.81
C LEU A 122 -9.81 24.14 3.30
N GLY A 123 -9.49 25.07 2.40
CA GLY A 123 -8.99 26.41 2.76
C GLY A 123 -9.94 27.14 3.72
N GLN A 124 -11.24 27.15 3.42
CA GLN A 124 -12.28 27.76 4.26
C GLN A 124 -12.32 27.11 5.65
N ALA A 125 -12.38 25.78 5.72
CA ALA A 125 -12.44 25.05 6.98
C ALA A 125 -11.21 25.26 7.86
N LEU A 126 -10.02 25.40 7.25
CA LEU A 126 -8.78 25.68 7.97
C LEU A 126 -8.80 27.10 8.57
N LEU A 127 -9.25 28.11 7.82
CA LEU A 127 -9.37 29.47 8.33
C LEU A 127 -10.42 29.59 9.45
N GLU A 128 -11.56 28.94 9.30
CA GLU A 128 -12.67 29.07 10.25
C GLU A 128 -12.41 28.38 11.58
N ARG A 129 -11.70 27.24 11.58
CA ARG A 129 -11.62 26.34 12.74
C ARG A 129 -10.21 26.04 13.24
N PHE A 130 -9.19 26.31 12.44
CA PHE A 130 -7.82 25.86 12.70
C PHE A 130 -6.76 26.93 12.43
N ASP A 131 -7.14 28.21 12.48
CA ASP A 131 -6.23 29.35 12.32
C ASP A 131 -5.41 29.33 11.01
N GLY A 132 -5.93 28.70 9.97
CA GLY A 132 -5.27 28.52 8.67
C GLY A 132 -4.24 27.38 8.63
N GLU A 133 -4.06 26.62 9.71
CA GLU A 133 -3.10 25.52 9.79
C GLU A 133 -3.76 24.13 9.70
N VAL A 134 -3.07 23.18 9.08
CA VAL A 134 -3.51 21.78 9.03
C VAL A 134 -3.41 21.16 10.44
N PRO A 135 -4.51 20.66 11.03
CA PRO A 135 -4.49 20.15 12.39
C PRO A 135 -3.75 18.81 12.51
N ARG A 136 -3.25 18.52 13.71
CA ARG A 136 -2.42 17.33 14.00
C ARG A 136 -3.18 16.19 14.69
N ARG A 137 -4.52 16.24 14.71
CA ARG A 137 -5.38 15.21 15.29
C ARG A 137 -6.20 14.53 14.21
N LEU A 138 -6.31 13.21 14.31
CA LEU A 138 -7.06 12.41 13.34
C LEU A 138 -8.53 12.83 13.29
N GLU A 139 -9.16 13.05 14.44
CA GLU A 139 -10.57 13.43 14.54
C GLU A 139 -10.86 14.79 13.92
N ASP A 140 -9.92 15.75 13.99
CA ASP A 140 -10.05 17.06 13.35
C ASP A 140 -9.89 16.93 11.83
N LEU A 141 -8.84 16.22 11.39
CA LEU A 141 -8.54 16.03 9.97
C LEU A 141 -9.70 15.37 9.22
N VAL A 142 -10.37 14.37 9.79
CA VAL A 142 -11.51 13.71 9.12
C VAL A 142 -12.76 14.60 9.01
N THR A 143 -12.78 15.76 9.67
CA THR A 143 -13.84 16.76 9.47
C THR A 143 -13.55 17.72 8.31
N LEU A 144 -12.37 17.66 7.69
CA LEU A 144 -12.00 18.53 6.58
C LEU A 144 -12.60 18.00 5.25
N PRO A 145 -13.05 18.89 4.35
CA PRO A 145 -13.49 18.48 3.02
C PRO A 145 -12.40 17.71 2.25
N GLY A 146 -12.79 16.58 1.66
CA GLY A 146 -11.86 15.68 0.95
C GLY A 146 -11.04 14.75 1.86
N PHE A 147 -11.19 14.84 3.19
CA PHE A 147 -10.47 13.96 4.12
C PHE A 147 -11.34 12.78 4.57
N GLY A 148 -10.88 11.58 4.23
CA GLY A 148 -11.25 10.35 4.92
C GLY A 148 -10.13 9.91 5.88
N ARG A 149 -10.40 8.88 6.69
CA ARG A 149 -9.43 8.34 7.67
C ARG A 149 -8.07 7.98 7.06
N LYS A 150 -8.06 7.38 5.86
CA LYS A 150 -6.83 7.05 5.12
C LYS A 150 -6.04 8.31 4.76
N THR A 151 -6.71 9.34 4.24
CA THR A 151 -6.08 10.62 3.88
C THR A 151 -5.49 11.31 5.10
N ALA A 152 -6.24 11.34 6.21
CA ALA A 152 -5.76 11.90 7.47
C ALA A 152 -4.50 11.16 7.98
N ASN A 153 -4.48 9.82 7.95
CA ASN A 153 -3.29 9.05 8.34
C ASN A 153 -2.09 9.27 7.40
N VAL A 154 -2.31 9.52 6.10
CA VAL A 154 -1.22 9.92 5.18
C VAL A 154 -0.59 11.24 5.64
N VAL A 155 -1.41 12.25 5.92
CA VAL A 155 -0.92 13.57 6.34
C VAL A 155 -0.22 13.50 7.71
N LEU A 156 -0.85 12.87 8.70
CA LEU A 156 -0.27 12.68 10.03
C LEU A 156 1.09 11.97 9.98
N GLY A 157 1.17 10.87 9.23
CA GLY A 157 2.36 10.05 9.18
C GLY A 157 3.53 10.70 8.45
N ASN A 158 3.28 11.48 7.40
CA ASN A 158 4.33 11.99 6.51
C ASN A 158 4.68 13.46 6.72
N ALA A 159 3.74 14.30 7.16
CA ALA A 159 4.00 15.72 7.39
C ALA A 159 4.21 16.08 8.87
N PHE A 160 3.78 15.22 9.80
CA PHE A 160 3.87 15.48 11.24
C PHE A 160 4.59 14.38 12.03
N ASP A 161 5.08 13.33 11.37
CA ASP A 161 5.71 12.16 12.00
C ASP A 161 4.82 11.49 13.09
N ILE A 162 3.50 11.62 12.97
CA ILE A 162 2.53 11.01 13.88
C ILE A 162 2.14 9.64 13.31
N PRO A 163 2.48 8.52 13.98
CA PRO A 163 2.31 7.21 13.35
C PRO A 163 0.86 6.85 13.07
N GLY A 164 0.59 6.44 11.82
CA GLY A 164 -0.72 6.02 11.34
C GLY A 164 -0.60 4.89 10.31
N ILE A 165 -1.57 3.98 10.31
CA ILE A 165 -1.67 2.94 9.27
C ILE A 165 -2.62 3.45 8.18
N THR A 166 -2.11 3.50 6.95
CA THR A 166 -2.91 3.86 5.77
C THR A 166 -3.37 2.60 5.06
N VAL A 167 -4.64 2.24 5.26
CA VAL A 167 -5.25 1.07 4.59
C VAL A 167 -5.76 1.48 3.20
N ASP A 168 -4.96 1.20 2.18
CA ASP A 168 -5.35 1.30 0.77
C ASP A 168 -5.61 -0.09 0.16
N THR A 169 -5.83 -0.14 -1.16
CA THR A 169 -6.11 -1.39 -1.87
C THR A 169 -4.90 -2.34 -1.91
N HIS A 170 -3.66 -1.83 -1.82
CA HIS A 170 -2.46 -2.66 -1.70
C HIS A 170 -2.38 -3.24 -0.29
N PHE A 171 -2.50 -2.41 0.73
CA PHE A 171 -2.44 -2.80 2.13
C PHE A 171 -3.49 -3.85 2.45
N GLN A 172 -4.76 -3.58 2.14
CA GLN A 172 -5.87 -4.51 2.33
C GLN A 172 -5.60 -5.85 1.66
N ARG A 173 -5.27 -5.85 0.36
CA ARG A 173 -4.98 -7.09 -0.38
C ARG A 173 -3.87 -7.92 0.28
N LEU A 174 -2.81 -7.26 0.73
CA LEU A 174 -1.64 -7.95 1.25
C LEU A 174 -1.84 -8.49 2.65
N VAL A 175 -2.48 -7.75 3.56
CA VAL A 175 -2.76 -8.25 4.91
C VAL A 175 -3.70 -9.46 4.89
N HIS A 176 -4.60 -9.54 3.90
CA HIS A 176 -5.41 -10.74 3.65
C HIS A 176 -4.59 -11.90 3.10
N ARG A 177 -3.73 -11.68 2.07
CA ARG A 177 -2.81 -12.73 1.57
C ARG A 177 -1.87 -13.24 2.66
N TRP A 178 -1.49 -12.38 3.59
CA TRP A 178 -0.63 -12.75 4.71
C TRP A 178 -1.40 -13.35 5.89
N LYS A 179 -2.74 -13.40 5.81
CA LYS A 179 -3.61 -13.81 6.92
C LYS A 179 -3.25 -13.12 8.22
N TRP A 180 -3.07 -11.80 8.16
CA TRP A 180 -2.89 -10.95 9.34
C TRP A 180 -4.24 -10.56 9.96
N THR A 181 -5.28 -10.51 9.15
CA THR A 181 -6.65 -10.24 9.57
C THR A 181 -7.64 -10.82 8.55
N GLU A 182 -8.85 -11.11 9.02
CA GLU A 182 -10.01 -11.46 8.19
C GLU A 182 -10.96 -10.26 8.01
N GLU A 183 -10.72 -9.16 8.74
CA GLU A 183 -11.51 -7.93 8.66
C GLU A 183 -11.45 -7.32 7.27
N THR A 184 -12.59 -6.90 6.73
CA THR A 184 -12.69 -6.27 5.40
C THR A 184 -12.91 -4.75 5.47
N ASP A 185 -13.35 -4.24 6.62
CA ASP A 185 -13.49 -2.82 6.86
C ASP A 185 -12.11 -2.17 7.10
N PRO A 186 -11.77 -1.07 6.41
CA PRO A 186 -10.45 -0.43 6.54
C PRO A 186 -10.09 0.00 7.97
N VAL A 187 -11.07 0.47 8.75
CA VAL A 187 -10.84 0.91 10.13
C VAL A 187 -10.55 -0.30 11.02
N LYS A 188 -11.30 -1.38 10.85
CA LYS A 188 -11.03 -2.65 11.56
C LYS A 188 -9.69 -3.27 11.16
N ILE A 189 -9.29 -3.18 9.89
CA ILE A 189 -7.97 -3.61 9.42
C ILE A 189 -6.86 -2.80 10.09
N GLU A 190 -6.99 -1.47 10.15
CA GLU A 190 -6.06 -0.57 10.83
C GLU A 190 -5.85 -1.03 12.28
N HIS A 191 -6.93 -1.25 13.05
CA HIS A 191 -6.84 -1.70 14.44
C HIS A 191 -6.23 -3.12 14.57
N ALA A 192 -6.68 -4.06 13.75
CA ALA A 192 -6.20 -5.44 13.80
C ALA A 192 -4.69 -5.54 13.51
N VAL A 193 -4.22 -4.85 12.48
CA VAL A 193 -2.81 -4.82 12.08
C VAL A 193 -1.98 -3.98 13.05
N GLY A 194 -2.53 -2.87 13.55
CA GLY A 194 -1.90 -2.05 14.58
C GLY A 194 -1.61 -2.80 15.88
N ALA A 195 -2.41 -3.83 16.20
CA ALA A 195 -2.15 -4.72 17.32
C ALA A 195 -1.06 -5.79 17.05
N LEU A 196 -0.52 -5.89 15.83
CA LEU A 196 0.55 -6.84 15.47
C LEU A 196 1.95 -6.20 15.56
N VAL A 197 2.03 -4.91 15.23
CA VAL A 197 3.28 -4.16 15.03
C VAL A 197 3.37 -2.97 15.97
N ASP A 198 4.59 -2.61 16.38
CA ASP A 198 4.80 -1.50 17.30
C ASP A 198 4.37 -0.17 16.64
N ARG A 199 3.75 0.72 17.42
CA ARG A 199 3.15 1.97 16.91
C ARG A 199 4.11 2.83 16.10
N LYS A 200 5.38 2.92 16.53
CA LYS A 200 6.43 3.67 15.83
C LYS A 200 6.70 3.20 14.39
N GLU A 201 6.35 1.96 14.06
CA GLU A 201 6.55 1.38 12.73
C GLU A 201 5.37 1.60 11.79
N TRP A 202 4.25 2.15 12.25
CA TRP A 202 2.99 2.14 11.48
C TRP A 202 3.11 2.82 10.12
N THR A 203 3.66 4.04 10.06
CA THR A 203 3.83 4.78 8.81
C THR A 203 4.78 4.05 7.85
N LEU A 204 5.93 3.58 8.35
CA LEU A 204 6.91 2.86 7.55
C LEU A 204 6.37 1.51 7.07
N LEU A 205 5.63 0.78 7.90
CA LEU A 205 4.96 -0.44 7.52
C LEU A 205 3.99 -0.17 6.37
N SER A 206 3.15 0.87 6.48
CA SER A 206 2.22 1.24 5.40
C SER A 206 2.93 1.46 4.08
N HIS A 207 4.01 2.24 4.06
CA HIS A 207 4.79 2.43 2.84
C HIS A 207 5.43 1.15 2.32
N ARG A 208 6.08 0.36 3.18
CA ARG A 208 6.70 -0.92 2.79
C ARG A 208 5.70 -1.90 2.21
N VAL A 209 4.50 -1.97 2.77
CA VAL A 209 3.42 -2.82 2.27
C VAL A 209 2.93 -2.33 0.91
N ILE A 210 2.71 -1.03 0.74
CA ILE A 210 2.32 -0.44 -0.55
C ILE A 210 3.39 -0.69 -1.60
N PHE A 211 4.66 -0.45 -1.26
CA PHE A 211 5.81 -0.70 -2.13
C PHE A 211 5.85 -2.16 -2.56
N HIS A 212 5.79 -3.09 -1.61
CA HIS A 212 5.74 -4.52 -1.89
C HIS A 212 4.58 -4.88 -2.81
N GLY A 213 3.41 -4.29 -2.60
CA GLY A 213 2.22 -4.52 -3.43
C GLY A 213 2.30 -3.94 -4.84
N ARG A 214 3.07 -2.88 -5.04
CA ARG A 214 3.34 -2.25 -6.34
C ARG A 214 4.46 -2.95 -7.12
N ARG A 215 5.44 -3.52 -6.41
CA ARG A 215 6.73 -3.97 -6.97
C ARG A 215 6.84 -5.50 -7.12
N VAL A 216 6.26 -6.26 -6.19
CA VAL A 216 6.42 -7.73 -6.11
C VAL A 216 5.08 -8.45 -6.08
N CYS A 217 4.21 -8.09 -5.13
CA CYS A 217 2.98 -8.82 -4.84
C CYS A 217 1.76 -8.22 -5.56
N HIS A 218 1.84 -8.24 -6.89
CA HIS A 218 0.85 -7.70 -7.81
C HIS A 218 -0.53 -8.31 -7.62
N ALA A 219 -1.59 -7.55 -7.95
CA ALA A 219 -2.96 -7.98 -7.77
C ALA A 219 -3.29 -9.26 -8.56
N ARG A 220 -2.91 -9.33 -9.84
CA ARG A 220 -3.23 -10.46 -10.72
C ARG A 220 -2.20 -11.59 -10.69
N LYS A 221 -0.91 -11.26 -10.79
CA LYS A 221 0.18 -12.25 -10.92
C LYS A 221 1.37 -11.85 -10.01
N PRO A 222 1.34 -12.19 -8.72
CA PRO A 222 2.43 -11.85 -7.80
C PRO A 222 3.69 -12.68 -8.08
N ALA A 223 4.86 -12.07 -7.90
CA ALA A 223 6.17 -12.69 -8.15
C ALA A 223 6.59 -13.59 -6.97
N CYS A 224 5.88 -14.69 -6.72
CA CYS A 224 6.09 -15.53 -5.54
C CYS A 224 7.51 -16.11 -5.48
N GLY A 225 8.10 -16.52 -6.60
CA GLY A 225 9.41 -17.17 -6.69
C GLY A 225 10.60 -16.35 -6.18
N ILE A 226 10.47 -15.02 -6.13
CA ILE A 226 11.51 -14.09 -5.64
C ILE A 226 11.07 -13.31 -4.40
N CYS A 227 9.89 -13.60 -3.85
CA CYS A 227 9.32 -12.80 -2.78
C CYS A 227 10.07 -13.03 -1.46
N VAL A 228 10.64 -11.97 -0.88
CA VAL A 228 11.34 -12.00 0.42
C VAL A 228 10.49 -12.56 1.57
N LEU A 229 9.17 -12.54 1.42
CA LEU A 229 8.21 -13.04 2.40
C LEU A 229 7.80 -14.51 2.20
N ALA A 230 8.31 -15.18 1.17
CA ALA A 230 7.88 -16.53 0.76
C ALA A 230 7.78 -17.54 1.92
N LYS A 231 8.80 -17.58 2.79
CA LYS A 231 8.86 -18.51 3.93
C LYS A 231 7.77 -18.27 5.00
N ASP A 232 7.29 -17.04 5.14
CA ASP A 232 6.30 -16.66 6.15
C ASP A 232 4.90 -16.34 5.54
N CYS A 233 4.74 -16.47 4.22
CA CYS A 233 3.54 -16.07 3.49
C CYS A 233 2.55 -17.25 3.36
N PRO A 234 1.36 -17.19 4.00
CA PRO A 234 0.35 -18.24 3.87
C PRO A 234 -0.27 -18.36 2.48
N SER A 235 -0.16 -17.34 1.64
CA SER A 235 -0.60 -17.34 0.23
C SER A 235 0.55 -17.51 -0.76
N TYR A 236 1.72 -17.99 -0.34
CA TYR A 236 2.78 -18.33 -1.28
C TYR A 236 2.28 -19.34 -2.33
N GLY A 237 2.66 -19.16 -3.60
CA GLY A 237 2.28 -20.05 -4.70
C GLY A 237 1.04 -19.65 -5.50
N ILE A 238 0.37 -18.54 -5.14
CA ILE A 238 -0.74 -17.98 -5.96
C ILE A 238 -0.26 -17.27 -7.25
N GLY A 239 1.05 -17.16 -7.44
CA GLY A 239 1.70 -16.69 -8.66
C GLY A 239 2.94 -17.53 -8.96
N PRO A 240 3.72 -17.21 -10.01
CA PRO A 240 4.86 -18.03 -10.42
C PRO A 240 5.86 -18.22 -9.28
N THR A 241 6.21 -19.47 -9.03
CA THR A 241 7.23 -19.87 -8.05
C THR A 241 8.60 -20.12 -8.69
N ASP A 242 8.63 -20.35 -10.00
CA ASP A 242 9.87 -20.36 -10.78
C ASP A 242 10.57 -19.00 -10.68
N PRO A 243 11.83 -18.94 -10.19
CA PRO A 243 12.50 -17.66 -9.94
C PRO A 243 12.75 -16.82 -11.19
N VAL A 244 13.01 -17.45 -12.35
CA VAL A 244 13.23 -16.71 -13.61
C VAL A 244 11.95 -16.01 -14.05
N THR A 245 10.84 -16.76 -14.07
CA THR A 245 9.51 -16.22 -14.41
C THR A 245 9.05 -15.16 -13.41
N ALA A 246 9.34 -15.34 -12.12
CA ALA A 246 8.97 -14.39 -11.08
C ALA A 246 9.81 -13.10 -11.13
N ALA A 247 11.12 -13.21 -11.41
CA ALA A 247 12.03 -12.06 -11.53
C ALA A 247 11.55 -11.07 -12.61
N ALA A 248 11.10 -11.59 -13.77
CA ALA A 248 10.58 -10.76 -14.87
C ALA A 248 9.30 -9.96 -14.52
N LEU A 249 8.66 -10.25 -13.39
CA LEU A 249 7.47 -9.52 -12.92
C LEU A 249 7.80 -8.39 -11.94
N VAL A 250 9.02 -8.33 -11.42
CA VAL A 250 9.42 -7.28 -10.48
C VAL A 250 9.43 -5.93 -11.20
N LYS A 251 8.97 -4.90 -10.51
CA LYS A 251 8.86 -3.54 -11.04
C LYS A 251 9.44 -2.54 -10.07
N GLY A 252 9.81 -1.38 -10.60
CA GLY A 252 10.24 -0.22 -9.81
C GLY A 252 11.75 -0.12 -9.69
N PRO A 253 12.24 1.01 -9.16
CA PRO A 253 13.67 1.29 -9.04
C PRO A 253 14.41 0.31 -8.13
N GLU A 254 13.70 -0.38 -7.23
CA GLU A 254 14.28 -1.34 -6.26
C GLU A 254 14.48 -2.73 -6.87
N THR A 255 14.24 -2.93 -8.17
CA THR A 255 14.25 -4.26 -8.81
C THR A 255 15.56 -5.00 -8.60
N GLU A 256 16.70 -4.37 -8.84
CA GLU A 256 18.03 -4.98 -8.69
C GLU A 256 18.26 -5.48 -7.26
N HIS A 257 18.09 -4.60 -6.27
CA HIS A 257 18.18 -4.94 -4.84
C HIS A 257 17.24 -6.08 -4.42
N LEU A 258 16.00 -6.09 -4.93
CA LEU A 258 15.04 -7.16 -4.63
C LEU A 258 15.45 -8.51 -5.22
N LEU A 259 16.10 -8.53 -6.39
CA LEU A 259 16.61 -9.75 -7.00
C LEU A 259 17.85 -10.27 -6.26
N GLU A 260 18.76 -9.37 -5.88
CA GLU A 260 19.93 -9.71 -5.08
C GLU A 260 19.53 -10.36 -3.74
N LEU A 261 18.55 -9.78 -3.03
CA LEU A 261 18.01 -10.36 -1.79
C LEU A 261 17.35 -11.74 -1.99
N ALA A 262 16.85 -12.02 -3.20
CA ALA A 262 16.31 -13.32 -3.56
C ALA A 262 17.40 -14.33 -4.01
N GLY A 263 18.66 -13.90 -4.07
CA GLY A 263 19.80 -14.69 -4.54
C GLY A 263 19.80 -14.87 -6.06
N ARG A 264 19.48 -13.80 -6.81
CA ARG A 264 19.33 -13.79 -8.26
C ARG A 264 20.06 -12.63 -8.90
#